data_AF-A0A5C7VKR9-F1
#
_entry.id   AF-A0A5C7VKR9-F1
#
_cell.length_a   1.000
_cell.length_b   1.000
_cell.length_c   1.000
_cell.angle_alpha   90.00
_cell.angle_beta   90.00
_cell.angle_gamma   90.00
#
_symmetry.space_group_name_H-M   'P 1'
#
loop_
_entity.id
_entity.type
_entity.pdbx_description
1 polymer ?
#
loop_
_entity_poly.entity_id
_entity_poly.type
_entity_poly.pdbx_seq_one_letter_code
_entity_poly.pdbx_strand_id
1 'polypeptide(L)' 'MWEVFFIAIGLMMIFEGLFPFSFPNAWRETFQKLILLEDNQIRFIGLTSIVVGLIILLLVN' A
#
# COMPACT_ATOMS: atom_id res chain seq x y z
N MET A 1 1.68 -14.86 19.23
CA MET A 1 2.07 -13.48 18.85
C MET A 1 2.77 -13.42 17.49
N TRP A 2 3.72 -14.31 17.19
CA TRP A 2 4.39 -14.35 15.87
C TRP A 2 3.47 -14.73 14.69
N GLU A 3 2.45 -15.55 14.93
CA GLU A 3 1.48 -15.94 13.90
C GLU A 3 0.76 -14.74 13.27
N VAL A 4 0.28 -13.81 14.10
CA VAL A 4 -0.40 -12.58 13.62
C VAL A 4 0.54 -11.73 12.77
N PHE A 5 1.83 -11.67 13.13
CA PHE A 5 2.83 -10.96 12.35
C PHE A 5 3.01 -11.58 10.96
N PHE A 6 3.17 -12.91 10.87
CA PHE A 6 3.28 -13.60 9.58
C PHE A 6 1.99 -13.54 8.76
N ILE A 7 0.82 -13.57 9.41
CA ILE A 7 -0.49 -13.38 8.75
C ILE A 7 -0.58 -11.98 8.16
N ALA A 8 -0.20 -10.94 8.92
CA ALA A 8 -0.21 -9.55 8.44
C ALA A 8 0.72 -9.37 7.22
N ILE A 9 1.92 -9.95 7.26
CA ILE A 9 2.85 -9.95 6.11
C ILE A 9 2.23 -10.68 4.91
N GLY A 10 1.66 -11.88 5.13
CA GLY A 10 1.03 -12.64 4.06
C GLY A 10 -0.12 -11.89 3.39
N LEU A 11 -0.98 -11.24 4.19
CA LEU A 11 -2.06 -10.41 3.67
C LEU A 11 -1.53 -9.21 2.88
N MET A 12 -0.51 -8.51 3.39
CA MET A 12 0.14 -7.40 2.68
C MET A 12 0.66 -7.84 1.29
N MET A 13 1.35 -8.98 1.22
CA MET A 13 1.83 -9.54 -0.05
C MET A 13 0.70 -9.91 -1.01
N ILE A 14 -0.39 -10.50 -0.50
CA ILE A 14 -1.57 -10.81 -1.32
C ILE A 14 -2.15 -9.52 -1.90
N PHE A 15 -2.41 -8.51 -1.07
CA PHE A 15 -2.99 -7.24 -1.54
C PHE A 15 -2.08 -6.51 -2.53
N GLU A 16 -0.77 -6.50 -2.29
CA GLU A 16 0.20 -5.91 -3.23
C GLU A 16 0.24 -6.67 -4.56
N GLY A 17 0.11 -8.00 -4.55
CA GLY A 17 0.12 -8.84 -5.76
C GLY A 17 -1.21 -8.84 -6.55
N LEU A 18 -2.35 -8.60 -5.89
CA LEU A 18 -3.67 -8.68 -6.52
C LEU A 18 -3.83 -7.69 -7.69
N PHE A 19 -3.35 -6.45 -7.53
CA PHE A 19 -3.50 -5.40 -8.53
C PHE A 19 -2.64 -5.64 -9.80
N PRO A 20 -1.32 -5.91 -9.72
CA PRO A 20 -0.53 -6.25 -10.90
C PRO A 20 -0.96 -7.56 -11.58
N PHE A 21 -1.47 -8.52 -10.80
CA PHE A 21 -1.99 -9.78 -11.36
C PHE A 21 -3.30 -9.57 -12.13
N SER A 22 -4.24 -8.81 -11.57
CA SER A 22 -5.57 -8.62 -12.15
C SER A 22 -5.59 -7.56 -13.26
N PHE A 23 -4.81 -6.48 -13.12
CA PHE A 23 -4.81 -5.32 -14.01
C PHE A 23 -3.38 -4.87 -14.39
N PRO A 24 -2.61 -5.70 -15.11
CA PRO A 24 -1.20 -5.44 -15.38
C PRO A 24 -0.95 -4.14 -16.18
N ASN A 25 -1.84 -3.78 -17.11
CA ASN A 25 -1.69 -2.57 -17.92
C ASN A 25 -1.96 -1.30 -17.10
N ALA A 26 -3.07 -1.26 -16.37
CA ALA A 26 -3.40 -0.12 -15.50
C ALA A 26 -2.35 0.06 -14.39
N TRP A 27 -1.79 -1.04 -13.88
CA TRP A 27 -0.67 -0.99 -12.94
C TRP A 27 0.57 -0.33 -13.53
N ARG A 28 0.99 -0.75 -14.74
CA ARG A 28 2.15 -0.15 -15.43
C ARG A 28 1.95 1.34 -15.68
N GLU A 29 0.77 1.76 -16.15
CA GLU A 29 0.45 3.18 -16.37
C GLU A 29 0.49 3.98 -15.06
N THR A 30 -0.04 3.41 -13.97
CA THR A 30 0.02 4.05 -12.65
C THR A 30 1.46 4.21 -12.18
N PHE A 31 2.29 3.16 -12.34
CA PHE A 31 3.71 3.22 -12.03
C PHE A 31 4.45 4.29 -12.85
N GLN A 32 4.17 4.38 -14.14
CA GLN A 32 4.75 5.41 -15.01
C GLN A 32 4.37 6.83 -14.57
N LYS A 33 3.17 7.03 -14.03
CA LYS A 33 2.78 8.32 -13.45
C LYS A 33 3.48 8.56 -12.11
N LEU A 34 3.60 7.53 -11.27
CA LEU A 34 4.26 7.62 -9.96
C LEU A 34 5.72 8.03 -10.06
N ILE A 35 6.48 7.52 -11.04
CA ILE A 35 7.90 7.88 -11.23
C ILE A 35 8.11 9.33 -11.70
N LEU A 36 7.07 10.00 -12.19
CA LEU A 36 7.11 11.39 -12.61
C LEU A 36 6.75 12.36 -11.46
N LEU A 37 6.31 11.83 -10.31
CA LEU A 37 6.00 12.64 -9.13
C LEU A 37 7.28 13.11 -8.46
N GLU A 38 7.25 14.31 -7.91
CA GLU A 38 8.33 14.80 -7.06
C GLU A 38 8.40 14.02 -5.73
N ASP A 39 9.59 13.93 -5.14
CA ASP A 39 9.81 13.22 -3.87
C ASP A 39 8.83 13.67 -2.77
N ASN A 40 8.49 14.96 -2.71
CA ASN A 40 7.55 15.49 -1.73
C ASN A 40 6.13 14.94 -1.93
N GLN A 41 5.70 14.73 -3.17
CA GLN A 41 4.39 14.16 -3.47
C GLN A 41 4.33 12.68 -3.07
N ILE A 42 5.38 11.90 -3.39
CA ILE A 42 5.48 10.49 -2.99
C ILE A 42 5.47 10.36 -1.46
N ARG A 43 6.22 11.21 -0.76
CA ARG A 43 6.25 11.25 0.71
C ARG A 43 4.90 11.62 1.30
N PHE A 44 4.16 12.53 0.67
CA PHE A 44 2.82 12.91 1.13
C PHE A 44 1.79 11.78 0.96
N ILE A 45 1.83 11.06 -0.16
CA ILE A 45 1.00 9.86 -0.38
C ILE A 45 1.30 8.81 0.69
N GLY A 46 2.60 8.55 0.95
CA GLY A 46 3.04 7.64 2.01
C GLY A 46 2.55 8.07 3.40
N LEU A 47 2.72 9.35 3.75
CA LEU A 47 2.25 9.90 5.03
C LEU A 47 0.74 9.73 5.19
N THR A 48 -0.03 10.03 4.15
CA THR A 48 -1.49 9.88 4.16
C THR A 48 -1.89 8.43 4.40
N SER A 49 -1.24 7.48 3.73
CA SER A 49 -1.46 6.03 3.93
C SER A 49 -1.17 5.60 5.38
N ILE A 50 -0.05 6.06 5.95
CA ILE A 50 0.32 5.79 7.34
C ILE A 50 -0.73 6.35 8.31
N VAL A 51 -1.14 7.60 8.14
CA VAL A 51 -2.14 8.26 9.01
C VAL A 51 -3.48 7.55 8.94
N VAL A 52 -3.95 7.18 7.74
CA VAL A 52 -5.20 6.42 7.59
C VAL A 52 -5.10 5.06 8.27
N GLY A 53 -3.98 4.34 8.09
CA GLY A 53 -3.72 3.07 8.78
C GLY A 53 -3.76 3.21 10.30
N LEU A 54 -3.14 4.25 10.85
CA LEU A 54 -3.18 4.56 12.28
C LEU A 54 -4.59 4.84 12.77
N ILE A 55 -5.38 5.64 12.03
CA ILE A 55 -6.78 5.93 12.39
C ILE A 55 -7.60 4.65 12.42
N ILE A 56 -7.47 3.78 11.41
CA ILE A 56 -8.20 2.50 11.37
C ILE A 56 -7.83 1.64 12.57
N LEU A 57 -6.53 1.53 12.89
CA LEU A 57 -6.08 0.77 14.06
C LEU A 57 -6.66 1.32 15.37
N LEU A 58 -6.66 2.65 15.55
CA LEU A 58 -7.24 3.29 16.75
C LEU A 58 -8.75 3.13 16.87
N LEU A 59 -9.47 2.97 15.75
CA LEU A 59 -10.93 2.77 15.76
C LEU A 59 -11.34 1.32 16.01
N VAL A 60 -10.50 0.36 15.61
CA VAL A 60 -10.83 -1.08 15.66
C VAL A 60 -10.21 -1.77 16.88
N ASN A 61 -9.18 -1.20 17.50
CA ASN A 61 -8.54 -1.70 18.71
C ASN A 61 -8.89 -0.86 19.94
#